data_AF-A0AAE9SI54-F1
#
_entry.id   AF-A0AAE9SI54-F1
#
_cell.length_a   1.000
_cell.length_b   1.000
_cell.length_c   1.000
_cell.angle_alpha   90.00
_cell.angle_beta   90.00
_cell.angle_gamma   90.00
#
_symmetry.space_group_name_H-M   'P 1'
#
loop_
_entity.id
_entity.type
_entity.pdbx_description
1 polymer ?
#
loop_
_entity_poly.entity_id
_entity_poly.type
_entity_poly.pdbx_seq_one_letter_code
_entity_poly.pdbx_strand_id
1 'polypeptide(L)'
;MGNRFTYSFRKFFIVRFFVFFILLGGLVALTLYLTSLTVKHPVIAEIAPPIAKAGDQIVIYGENFGSEIDSSWIEIGDAIIQAENCDSWTDKKIVFKYPEYQNGGIVYVAVQNKKSPPSFMASASSIPSIKDKTYAGGMPEIISLDKDFAEVGSIIKISGENFGETRGNSQVLFVSDFNSSMIQQVEKKEEIEAARCSDYDFDFVLWSNEELHVRVPDGADSGMLMIITSSGASNAVPFRVRNKIGTKTYSNKKNFVIAAEVDISNMAAAEKNSMFIKVPIPIVFSSQRDVKILSINPSPFVADYQGASIHQYENINPSTKIHIRQEYSVNTYEVNTRINPVNVRINSRQNKEIYDNYAIATELIPSNDPIIQKTAAEIVQNERNPYNKARRIYNYLLKNVEIIPSSILNSGASPVNALTEKKADTYDTAILFAALARAVGIPAQPIAGITADVSQTVYLHWWAEFYLEGFGWVPVDPGMAKGVPFDMGVSQMENWYFGNLDAFRIAFSRGENIQPPMASNSTMVSKERSYAFYNGWEEYSGITKYNSVWRTPVIIAIY
;
A
#
# COMPACT_ATOMS: atom_id res chain seq x y z
N MET A 1 60.98 -34.54 -38.11
CA MET A 1 60.00 -33.92 -39.03
C MET A 1 59.89 -32.38 -38.93
N GLY A 2 60.53 -31.70 -37.95
CA GLY A 2 60.34 -30.25 -37.72
C GLY A 2 60.95 -29.24 -38.72
N ASN A 3 61.89 -29.65 -39.58
CA ASN A 3 62.61 -28.69 -40.46
C ASN A 3 61.99 -28.46 -41.86
N ARG A 4 61.06 -29.31 -42.31
CA ARG A 4 60.45 -29.17 -43.66
C ARG A 4 59.25 -28.22 -43.67
N PHE A 5 58.49 -28.16 -42.58
CA PHE A 5 57.34 -27.27 -42.45
C PHE A 5 57.77 -25.80 -42.32
N THR A 6 58.75 -25.51 -41.46
CA THR A 6 59.30 -24.17 -41.26
C THR A 6 59.96 -23.60 -42.52
N TYR A 7 60.66 -24.42 -43.31
CA TYR A 7 61.20 -24.03 -44.61
C TYR A 7 60.08 -23.71 -45.61
N SER A 8 59.07 -24.58 -45.73
CA SER A 8 57.98 -24.42 -46.69
C SER A 8 57.06 -23.24 -46.33
N PHE A 9 56.79 -23.04 -45.04
CA PHE A 9 56.05 -21.90 -44.52
C PHE A 9 56.78 -20.58 -44.78
N ARG A 10 58.12 -20.53 -44.68
CA ARG A 10 58.88 -19.31 -44.99
C ARG A 10 59.06 -19.06 -46.49
N LYS A 11 59.20 -20.09 -47.32
CA LYS A 11 59.53 -19.90 -48.75
C LYS A 11 58.32 -19.70 -49.66
N PHE A 12 57.21 -20.37 -49.39
CA PHE A 12 56.07 -20.39 -50.32
C PHE A 12 54.87 -19.64 -49.74
N PHE A 13 54.46 -18.56 -50.40
CA PHE A 13 53.29 -17.76 -50.03
C PHE A 13 52.02 -18.60 -49.94
N ILE A 14 51.85 -19.57 -50.86
CA ILE A 14 50.70 -20.47 -50.90
C ILE A 14 50.53 -21.24 -49.57
N VAL A 15 51.63 -21.65 -48.93
CA VAL A 15 51.58 -22.43 -47.68
C VAL A 15 51.11 -21.56 -46.52
N ARG A 16 51.55 -20.29 -46.46
CA ARG A 16 51.07 -19.32 -45.46
C ARG A 16 49.60 -18.99 -45.66
N PHE A 17 49.18 -18.84 -46.92
CA PHE A 17 47.80 -18.58 -47.28
C PHE A 17 46.87 -19.72 -46.81
N PHE A 18 47.24 -20.98 -47.05
CA PHE A 18 46.45 -22.12 -46.56
C PHE A 18 46.42 -22.23 -45.03
N VAL A 19 47.55 -22.01 -44.34
CA VAL A 19 47.58 -22.03 -42.87
C VAL A 19 46.71 -20.91 -42.28
N PHE A 20 46.72 -19.72 -42.88
CA PHE A 20 45.86 -18.60 -42.47
C PHE A 20 44.38 -18.96 -42.64
N PHE A 21 43.98 -19.55 -43.76
CA PHE A 21 42.59 -19.98 -43.99
C PHE A 21 42.14 -21.11 -43.06
N ILE A 22 43.03 -22.04 -42.71
CA ILE A 22 42.73 -23.10 -41.72
C ILE A 22 42.54 -22.50 -40.32
N LEU A 23 43.39 -21.56 -39.91
CA LEU A 23 43.25 -20.87 -38.62
C LEU A 23 42.00 -19.98 -38.58
N LEU A 24 41.70 -19.26 -39.66
CA LEU A 24 40.51 -18.44 -39.78
C LEU A 24 39.24 -19.29 -39.79
N GLY A 25 39.23 -20.41 -40.52
CA GLY A 25 38.14 -21.38 -40.52
C GLY A 25 37.93 -22.01 -39.13
N GLY A 26 39.02 -22.32 -38.41
CA GLY A 26 38.96 -22.79 -37.04
C GLY A 26 38.39 -21.75 -36.07
N LEU A 27 38.75 -20.48 -36.22
CA LEU A 27 38.23 -19.37 -35.40
C LEU A 27 36.74 -19.11 -35.67
N VAL A 28 36.31 -19.19 -36.94
CA VAL A 28 34.89 -19.08 -37.33
C VAL A 28 34.09 -20.26 -36.80
N ALA A 29 34.62 -21.49 -36.90
CA ALA A 29 33.96 -22.67 -36.34
C ALA A 29 33.86 -22.60 -34.80
N LEU A 30 34.89 -22.09 -34.12
CA LEU A 30 34.88 -21.91 -32.67
C LEU A 30 33.89 -20.82 -32.22
N THR A 31 33.79 -19.70 -32.95
CA THR A 31 32.81 -18.65 -32.65
C THR A 31 31.38 -19.10 -32.94
N LEU A 32 31.15 -19.88 -34.01
CA LEU A 32 29.86 -20.53 -34.27
C LEU A 32 29.51 -21.57 -33.19
N TYR A 33 30.50 -22.34 -32.72
CA TYR A 33 30.32 -23.29 -31.62
C TYR A 33 30.00 -22.58 -30.30
N LEU A 34 30.72 -21.51 -29.96
CA LEU A 34 30.48 -20.72 -28.74
C LEU A 34 29.13 -19.98 -28.77
N THR A 35 28.68 -19.50 -29.93
CA THR A 35 27.33 -18.91 -30.09
C THR A 35 26.22 -19.97 -30.09
N SER A 36 26.52 -21.22 -30.46
CA SER A 36 25.57 -22.32 -30.29
C SER A 36 25.38 -22.73 -28.82
N LEU A 37 26.29 -22.33 -27.92
CA LEU A 37 26.22 -22.59 -26.48
C LEU A 37 25.48 -21.49 -25.69
N THR A 38 25.06 -20.39 -26.32
CA THR A 38 24.23 -19.36 -25.66
C THR A 38 22.76 -19.77 -25.64
N VAL A 39 22.29 -20.28 -24.49
CA VAL A 39 20.87 -20.58 -24.24
C VAL A 39 20.07 -19.28 -24.31
N LYS A 40 19.16 -19.21 -25.30
CA LYS A 40 18.27 -18.05 -25.54
C LYS A 40 17.20 -17.94 -24.44
N HIS A 41 16.67 -16.74 -24.23
CA HIS A 41 15.57 -16.54 -23.27
C HIS A 41 14.29 -17.23 -23.78
N PRO A 42 13.54 -17.92 -22.90
CA PRO A 42 12.23 -18.46 -23.26
C PRO A 42 11.27 -17.31 -23.57
N VAL A 43 10.43 -17.47 -24.59
CA VAL A 43 9.42 -16.49 -24.98
C VAL A 43 8.08 -17.18 -25.10
N ILE A 44 7.06 -16.66 -24.40
CA ILE A 44 5.68 -17.10 -24.53
C ILE A 44 5.04 -16.32 -25.68
N ALA A 45 4.55 -17.04 -26.69
CA ALA A 45 3.80 -16.45 -27.80
C ALA A 45 2.29 -16.46 -27.52
N GLU A 46 1.77 -17.57 -26.98
CA GLU A 46 0.34 -17.75 -26.72
C GLU A 46 0.11 -18.78 -25.61
N ILE A 47 -0.98 -18.62 -24.86
CA ILE A 47 -1.46 -19.64 -23.92
C ILE A 47 -2.92 -19.97 -24.23
N ALA A 48 -3.21 -21.26 -24.42
CA ALA A 48 -4.52 -21.75 -24.83
C ALA A 48 -5.02 -22.89 -23.90
N PRO A 49 -6.26 -22.79 -23.37
CA PRO A 49 -7.13 -21.62 -23.40
C PRO A 49 -6.60 -20.46 -22.53
N PRO A 50 -6.92 -19.19 -22.85
CA PRO A 50 -6.53 -18.03 -22.04
C PRO A 50 -7.31 -17.93 -20.71
N ILE A 51 -8.41 -18.67 -20.60
CA ILE A 51 -9.24 -18.84 -19.40
C ILE A 51 -9.26 -20.32 -19.05
N ALA A 52 -8.83 -20.68 -17.84
CA ALA A 52 -8.67 -22.06 -17.41
C ALA A 52 -9.62 -22.43 -16.24
N LYS A 53 -10.19 -23.64 -16.28
CA LYS A 53 -10.83 -24.28 -15.12
C LYS A 53 -9.87 -25.27 -14.48
N ALA A 54 -10.08 -25.54 -13.20
CA ALA A 54 -9.42 -26.64 -12.50
C ALA A 54 -9.50 -27.94 -13.31
N GLY A 55 -8.34 -28.54 -13.62
CA GLY A 55 -8.23 -29.76 -14.40
C GLY A 55 -8.20 -29.59 -15.92
N ASP A 56 -8.38 -28.38 -16.46
CA ASP A 56 -8.25 -28.13 -17.91
C ASP A 56 -6.81 -28.41 -18.37
N GLN A 57 -6.69 -28.88 -19.62
CA GLN A 57 -5.39 -29.02 -20.26
C GLN A 57 -4.97 -27.69 -20.90
N ILE A 58 -3.84 -27.16 -20.44
CA ILE A 58 -3.28 -25.90 -20.88
C ILE A 58 -2.12 -26.16 -21.83
N VAL A 59 -2.05 -25.37 -22.90
CA VAL A 59 -0.97 -25.38 -23.88
C VAL A 59 -0.32 -24.01 -23.94
N ILE A 60 0.99 -23.94 -23.68
CA ILE A 60 1.81 -22.75 -23.88
C ILE A 60 2.58 -22.92 -25.20
N TYR A 61 2.36 -22.03 -26.15
CA TYR A 61 3.14 -21.91 -27.38
C TYR A 61 4.22 -20.85 -27.22
N GLY A 62 5.39 -21.09 -27.78
CA GLY A 62 6.49 -20.14 -27.71
C GLY A 62 7.76 -20.64 -28.36
N GLU A 63 8.90 -20.11 -27.91
CA GLU A 63 10.22 -20.46 -28.42
C GLU A 63 11.26 -20.49 -27.30
N ASN A 64 12.31 -21.29 -27.49
CA ASN A 64 13.44 -21.46 -26.57
C ASN A 64 13.06 -22.05 -25.21
N PHE A 65 12.05 -22.93 -25.17
CA PHE A 65 11.69 -23.66 -23.94
C PHE A 65 12.65 -24.81 -23.62
N GLY A 66 13.50 -25.21 -24.57
CA GLY A 66 14.39 -26.35 -24.43
C GLY A 66 13.69 -27.71 -24.41
N SER A 67 14.47 -28.77 -24.31
CA SER A 67 14.01 -30.17 -24.31
C SER A 67 14.52 -30.98 -23.11
N GLU A 68 15.24 -30.35 -22.18
CA GLU A 68 15.81 -31.01 -21.00
C GLU A 68 15.01 -30.66 -19.73
N ILE A 69 14.68 -31.71 -18.97
CA ILE A 69 13.74 -31.70 -17.85
C ILE A 69 14.37 -31.10 -16.58
N ASP A 70 15.69 -31.10 -16.47
CA ASP A 70 16.38 -30.65 -15.26
C ASP A 70 16.44 -29.10 -15.24
N SER A 71 15.77 -28.50 -14.24
CA SER A 71 15.74 -27.05 -13.90
C SER A 71 14.82 -26.13 -14.72
N SER A 72 13.72 -26.64 -15.28
CA SER A 72 12.68 -25.83 -15.93
C SER A 72 11.33 -25.93 -15.21
N TRP A 73 10.58 -24.82 -15.10
CA TRP A 73 9.27 -24.77 -14.47
C TRP A 73 8.36 -23.67 -15.06
N ILE A 74 7.06 -23.80 -14.82
CA ILE A 74 6.05 -22.78 -15.10
C ILE A 74 5.68 -22.12 -13.77
N GLU A 75 5.55 -20.80 -13.76
CA GLU A 75 5.07 -20.03 -12.62
C GLU A 75 3.77 -19.32 -12.99
N ILE A 76 2.73 -19.46 -12.18
CA ILE A 76 1.41 -18.87 -12.41
C ILE A 76 0.95 -18.25 -11.08
N GLY A 77 0.97 -16.92 -10.99
CA GLY A 77 0.80 -16.24 -9.70
C GLY A 77 1.82 -16.77 -8.68
N ASP A 78 1.36 -17.31 -7.56
CA ASP A 78 2.21 -17.84 -6.49
C ASP A 78 2.59 -19.32 -6.64
N ALA A 79 2.07 -20.05 -7.65
CA ALA A 79 2.31 -21.48 -7.78
C ALA A 79 3.32 -21.84 -8.89
N ILE A 80 4.05 -22.92 -8.63
CA ILE A 80 5.14 -23.43 -9.47
C ILE A 80 4.80 -24.84 -9.95
N ILE A 81 4.87 -25.08 -11.25
CA ILE A 81 4.68 -26.37 -11.91
C ILE A 81 6.02 -26.79 -12.53
N GLN A 82 6.67 -27.79 -11.94
CA GLN A 82 7.94 -28.32 -12.47
C GLN A 82 7.73 -28.99 -13.84
N ALA A 83 8.74 -28.93 -14.72
CA ALA A 83 8.65 -29.52 -16.06
C ALA A 83 8.31 -31.03 -16.05
N GLU A 84 8.76 -31.76 -15.03
CA GLU A 84 8.44 -33.19 -14.82
C GLU A 84 6.94 -33.47 -14.58
N ASN A 85 6.19 -32.46 -14.12
CA ASN A 85 4.75 -32.53 -13.86
C ASN A 85 3.92 -32.01 -15.05
N CYS A 86 4.57 -31.67 -16.17
CA CYS A 86 3.90 -31.32 -17.42
C CYS A 86 3.64 -32.60 -18.25
N ASP A 87 2.50 -32.66 -18.93
CA ASP A 87 2.16 -33.75 -19.86
C ASP A 87 3.14 -33.80 -21.05
N SER A 88 3.67 -32.65 -21.47
CA SER A 88 4.66 -32.53 -22.54
C SER A 88 5.46 -31.24 -22.39
N TRP A 89 6.77 -31.30 -22.61
CA TRP A 89 7.65 -30.13 -22.66
C TRP A 89 8.57 -30.24 -23.88
N THR A 90 8.48 -29.28 -24.79
CA THR A 90 9.31 -29.18 -25.98
C THR A 90 9.72 -27.74 -26.20
N ASP A 91 10.71 -27.51 -27.06
CA ASP A 91 11.28 -26.19 -27.30
C ASP A 91 10.27 -25.10 -27.73
N LYS A 92 9.12 -25.52 -28.30
CA LYS A 92 8.08 -24.61 -28.80
C LYS A 92 6.71 -24.79 -28.16
N LYS A 93 6.54 -25.80 -27.31
CA LYS A 93 5.23 -26.19 -26.79
C LYS A 93 5.36 -26.87 -25.44
N ILE A 94 4.61 -26.37 -24.46
CA ILE A 94 4.46 -26.98 -23.13
C ILE A 94 2.98 -27.31 -22.92
N VAL A 95 2.69 -28.49 -22.37
CA VAL A 95 1.34 -28.97 -22.07
C VAL A 95 1.29 -29.43 -20.64
N PHE A 96 0.32 -28.96 -19.86
CA PHE A 96 0.13 -29.34 -18.46
C PHE A 96 -1.34 -29.23 -18.05
N LYS A 97 -1.70 -29.78 -16.89
CA LYS A 97 -3.04 -29.65 -16.31
C LYS A 97 -3.12 -28.48 -15.33
N TYR A 98 -4.15 -27.66 -15.45
CA TYR A 98 -4.38 -26.52 -14.57
C TYR A 98 -4.71 -26.97 -13.13
N PRO A 99 -3.97 -26.52 -12.10
CA PRO A 99 -4.18 -26.93 -10.70
C PRO A 99 -5.56 -26.56 -10.12
N GLU A 100 -6.05 -27.35 -9.16
CA GLU A 100 -7.41 -27.17 -8.59
C GLU A 100 -7.57 -25.96 -7.66
N TYR A 101 -6.49 -25.47 -7.04
CA TYR A 101 -6.54 -24.44 -5.99
C TYR A 101 -6.00 -23.07 -6.42
N GLN A 102 -5.94 -22.79 -7.72
CA GLN A 102 -5.21 -21.64 -8.25
C GLN A 102 -6.14 -20.53 -8.76
N ASN A 103 -5.85 -19.28 -8.35
CA ASN A 103 -6.40 -18.08 -8.96
C ASN A 103 -5.57 -17.74 -10.21
N GLY A 104 -6.21 -17.18 -11.24
CA GLY A 104 -5.50 -16.72 -12.44
C GLY A 104 -4.43 -15.66 -12.10
N GLY A 105 -3.50 -15.40 -13.01
CA GLY A 105 -2.43 -14.44 -12.77
C GLY A 105 -1.41 -14.35 -13.88
N ILE A 106 -0.28 -13.73 -13.53
CA ILE A 106 0.86 -13.60 -14.43
C ILE A 106 1.52 -14.97 -14.58
N VAL A 107 1.82 -15.33 -15.83
CA VAL A 107 2.46 -16.59 -16.21
C VAL A 107 3.89 -16.34 -16.67
N TYR A 108 4.84 -17.10 -16.14
CA TYR A 108 6.23 -17.17 -16.60
C TYR A 108 6.61 -18.59 -16.96
N VAL A 109 7.44 -18.75 -18.00
CA VAL A 109 8.18 -19.98 -18.26
C VAL A 109 9.63 -19.74 -17.87
N ALA A 110 10.15 -20.57 -16.96
CA ALA A 110 11.52 -20.54 -16.51
C ALA A 110 12.29 -21.74 -17.06
N VAL A 111 13.42 -21.49 -17.72
CA VAL A 111 14.31 -22.51 -18.28
C VAL A 111 15.72 -22.21 -17.83
N GLN A 112 16.36 -23.15 -17.12
CA GLN A 112 17.74 -23.01 -16.64
C GLN A 112 18.00 -21.65 -15.95
N ASN A 113 17.12 -21.30 -15.00
CA ASN A 113 17.14 -20.03 -14.23
C ASN A 113 16.92 -18.73 -15.03
N LYS A 114 16.40 -18.80 -16.26
CA LYS A 114 15.98 -17.62 -17.03
C LYS A 114 14.46 -17.62 -17.19
N LYS A 115 13.80 -16.53 -16.79
CA LYS A 115 12.35 -16.33 -16.98
C LYS A 115 12.02 -15.69 -18.32
N SER A 116 10.87 -16.04 -18.88
CA SER A 116 10.26 -15.36 -20.02
C SER A 116 9.75 -13.97 -19.62
N PRO A 117 9.46 -13.08 -20.59
CA PRO A 117 8.55 -11.95 -20.34
C PRO A 117 7.21 -12.45 -19.76
N PRO A 118 6.51 -11.61 -18.98
CA PRO A 118 5.24 -11.98 -18.38
C PRO A 118 4.17 -12.21 -19.45
N SER A 119 3.37 -13.26 -19.26
CA SER A 119 2.10 -13.47 -19.96
C SER A 119 0.97 -13.52 -18.93
N PHE A 120 -0.28 -13.67 -19.37
CA PHE A 120 -1.44 -13.64 -18.47
C PHE A 120 -2.41 -14.78 -18.76
N MET A 121 -2.99 -15.34 -17.69
CA MET A 121 -4.07 -16.31 -17.75
C MET A 121 -5.10 -16.04 -16.65
N ALA A 122 -6.39 -16.12 -16.98
CA ALA A 122 -7.47 -15.99 -15.99
C ALA A 122 -7.98 -17.35 -15.53
N SER A 123 -8.38 -17.46 -14.26
CA SER A 123 -9.11 -18.64 -13.77
C SER A 123 -10.62 -18.43 -13.96
N ALA A 124 -11.32 -19.43 -14.47
CA ALA A 124 -12.76 -19.41 -14.64
C ALA A 124 -13.52 -19.31 -13.30
N SER A 125 -12.93 -19.71 -12.17
CA SER A 125 -13.53 -19.52 -10.84
C SER A 125 -13.42 -18.07 -10.35
N SER A 126 -12.47 -17.31 -10.89
CA SER A 126 -12.30 -15.86 -10.68
C SER A 126 -13.05 -15.01 -11.72
N ILE A 127 -13.66 -15.64 -12.72
CA ILE A 127 -14.54 -14.98 -13.68
C ILE A 127 -15.98 -15.22 -13.22
N PRO A 128 -16.74 -14.18 -12.88
CA PRO A 128 -18.13 -14.33 -12.50
C PRO A 128 -18.90 -15.11 -13.58
N SER A 129 -19.69 -16.10 -13.18
CA SER A 129 -20.59 -16.80 -14.10
C SER A 129 -21.63 -15.81 -14.61
N ILE A 130 -21.46 -15.37 -15.86
CA ILE A 130 -22.42 -14.56 -16.58
C ILE A 130 -23.70 -15.39 -16.73
N LYS A 131 -24.72 -15.11 -15.91
CA LYS A 131 -26.08 -15.19 -16.43
C LYS A 131 -26.21 -13.98 -17.32
N ASP A 132 -26.26 -14.19 -18.63
CA ASP A 132 -26.55 -13.15 -19.62
C ASP A 132 -27.97 -12.62 -19.36
N LYS A 133 -28.08 -11.71 -18.41
CA LYS A 133 -28.94 -10.57 -18.54
C LYS A 133 -28.01 -9.42 -18.89
N THR A 134 -28.08 -8.97 -20.13
CA THR A 134 -27.72 -7.61 -20.48
C THR A 134 -28.58 -6.69 -19.61
N TYR A 135 -28.11 -6.35 -18.41
CA TYR A 135 -28.67 -5.25 -17.64
C TYR A 135 -28.37 -4.00 -18.46
N ALA A 136 -29.42 -3.40 -19.03
CA ALA A 136 -29.31 -2.03 -19.51
C ALA A 136 -28.87 -1.20 -18.30
N GLY A 137 -27.65 -0.64 -18.35
CA GLY A 137 -27.05 0.08 -17.23
C GLY A 137 -27.99 1.15 -16.69
N GLY A 138 -28.59 0.86 -15.53
CA GLY A 138 -29.38 1.81 -14.76
C GLY A 138 -28.52 2.55 -13.76
N MET A 139 -29.05 3.66 -13.23
CA MET A 139 -28.53 4.23 -11.99
C MET A 139 -28.68 3.19 -10.87
N PRO A 140 -27.74 3.15 -9.91
CA PRO A 140 -27.87 2.25 -8.77
C PRO A 140 -29.15 2.58 -7.99
N GLU A 141 -29.87 1.58 -7.50
CA GLU A 141 -31.08 1.79 -6.71
C GLU A 141 -31.06 0.91 -5.46
N ILE A 142 -31.22 1.54 -4.30
CA ILE A 142 -31.40 0.88 -3.01
C ILE A 142 -32.89 0.59 -2.83
N ILE A 143 -33.24 -0.69 -2.76
CA ILE A 143 -34.61 -1.17 -2.57
C ILE A 143 -34.92 -1.31 -1.08
N SER A 144 -34.00 -1.91 -0.31
CA SER A 144 -34.23 -2.16 1.12
C SER A 144 -32.94 -2.33 1.92
N LEU A 145 -33.03 -2.07 3.21
CA LEU A 145 -32.02 -2.41 4.21
C LEU A 145 -32.55 -3.54 5.10
N ASP A 146 -31.70 -4.48 5.53
CA ASP A 146 -32.06 -5.47 6.55
C ASP A 146 -32.45 -4.80 7.88
N LYS A 147 -31.80 -3.67 8.17
CA LYS A 147 -32.08 -2.77 9.30
C LYS A 147 -31.77 -1.32 8.93
N ASP A 148 -32.62 -0.43 9.41
CA ASP A 148 -32.48 1.02 9.25
C ASP A 148 -31.70 1.68 10.41
N PHE A 149 -31.10 0.87 11.29
CA PHE A 149 -30.20 1.34 12.34
C PHE A 149 -29.10 0.32 12.67
N ALA A 150 -27.91 0.79 13.02
CA ALA A 150 -26.86 -0.04 13.62
C ALA A 150 -25.80 0.80 14.36
N GLU A 151 -24.90 0.14 15.10
CA GLU A 151 -23.73 0.78 15.72
C GLU A 151 -22.54 0.71 14.73
N VAL A 152 -21.56 1.63 14.85
CA VAL A 152 -20.32 1.60 14.05
C VAL A 152 -19.66 0.22 14.13
N GLY A 153 -19.17 -0.29 12.99
CA GLY A 153 -18.56 -1.62 12.83
C GLY A 153 -19.57 -2.78 12.61
N SER A 154 -20.86 -2.55 12.85
CA SER A 154 -21.90 -3.57 12.61
C SER A 154 -22.13 -3.77 11.11
N ILE A 155 -22.25 -5.02 10.66
CA ILE A 155 -22.62 -5.33 9.27
C ILE A 155 -24.09 -4.98 9.05
N ILE A 156 -24.38 -4.25 7.99
CA ILE A 156 -25.72 -4.04 7.42
C ILE A 156 -25.77 -4.69 6.03
N LYS A 157 -26.96 -5.14 5.62
CA LYS A 157 -27.23 -5.67 4.29
C LYS A 157 -28.09 -4.69 3.52
N ILE A 158 -27.62 -4.33 2.34
CA ILE A 158 -28.27 -3.42 1.41
C ILE A 158 -28.68 -4.25 0.19
N SER A 159 -29.97 -4.33 -0.09
CA SER A 159 -30.50 -5.00 -1.29
C SER A 159 -31.02 -3.96 -2.28
N GLY A 160 -30.74 -4.17 -3.55
CA GLY A 160 -31.04 -3.23 -4.60
C GLY A 160 -30.72 -3.76 -5.98
N GLU A 161 -30.48 -2.84 -6.92
CA GLU A 161 -30.16 -3.16 -8.31
C GLU A 161 -29.09 -2.20 -8.86
N ASN A 162 -28.36 -2.65 -9.88
CA ASN A 162 -27.37 -1.86 -10.63
C ASN A 162 -26.20 -1.35 -9.78
N PHE A 163 -25.80 -2.07 -8.72
CA PHE A 163 -24.59 -1.75 -7.97
C PHE A 163 -23.30 -2.12 -8.71
N GLY A 164 -23.41 -2.90 -9.78
CA GLY A 164 -22.28 -3.43 -10.56
C GLY A 164 -21.71 -4.72 -9.98
N GLU A 165 -21.28 -5.61 -10.87
CA GLU A 165 -20.70 -6.93 -10.52
C GLU A 165 -19.40 -6.82 -9.72
N THR A 166 -18.62 -5.75 -9.96
CA THR A 166 -17.41 -5.44 -9.19
C THR A 166 -17.52 -4.05 -8.60
N ARG A 167 -16.96 -3.86 -7.40
CA ARG A 167 -16.99 -2.57 -6.72
C ARG A 167 -16.24 -1.50 -7.50
N GLY A 168 -15.04 -1.81 -7.99
CA GLY A 168 -14.14 -0.80 -8.56
C GLY A 168 -13.97 0.37 -7.58
N ASN A 169 -14.20 1.59 -8.06
CA ASN A 169 -14.14 2.82 -7.24
C ASN A 169 -15.48 3.18 -6.58
N SER A 170 -16.47 2.30 -6.62
CA SER A 170 -17.79 2.54 -6.01
C SER A 170 -17.68 2.71 -4.50
N GLN A 171 -18.55 3.55 -3.93
CA GLN A 171 -18.51 3.97 -2.53
C GLN A 171 -19.88 3.82 -1.87
N VAL A 172 -19.89 3.55 -0.57
CA VAL A 172 -21.09 3.61 0.28
C VAL A 172 -20.91 4.75 1.28
N LEU A 173 -21.83 5.70 1.27
CA LEU A 173 -21.75 6.95 2.00
C LEU A 173 -22.84 7.03 3.06
N PHE A 174 -22.48 7.57 4.22
CA PHE A 174 -23.38 7.95 5.31
C PHE A 174 -23.31 9.47 5.47
N VAL A 175 -24.41 10.15 5.18
CA VAL A 175 -24.50 11.61 5.04
C VAL A 175 -25.45 12.16 6.12
N SER A 176 -24.91 12.85 7.13
CA SER A 176 -25.70 13.39 8.26
C SER A 176 -26.63 14.53 7.82
N ASP A 177 -26.07 15.54 7.15
CA ASP A 177 -26.77 16.78 6.79
C ASP A 177 -27.26 16.75 5.34
N PHE A 178 -27.90 15.63 4.98
CA PHE A 178 -28.31 15.39 3.61
C PHE A 178 -29.32 16.43 3.10
N ASN A 179 -29.09 16.91 1.88
CA ASN A 179 -30.09 17.64 1.10
C ASN A 179 -30.12 17.09 -0.34
N SER A 180 -31.26 17.20 -1.02
CA SER A 180 -31.45 16.60 -2.35
C SER A 180 -30.50 17.14 -3.42
N SER A 181 -29.95 18.35 -3.26
CA SER A 181 -28.97 18.89 -4.19
C SER A 181 -27.63 18.16 -4.13
N MET A 182 -27.31 17.48 -3.02
CA MET A 182 -26.08 16.68 -2.88
C MET A 182 -26.02 15.52 -3.87
N ILE A 183 -27.15 14.97 -4.31
CA ILE A 183 -27.17 13.94 -5.37
C ILE A 183 -26.58 14.54 -6.67
N GLN A 184 -27.02 15.76 -7.03
CA GLN A 184 -26.49 16.45 -8.21
C GLN A 184 -25.02 16.84 -8.06
N GLN A 185 -24.59 17.21 -6.85
CA GLN A 185 -23.17 17.47 -6.55
C GLN A 185 -22.33 16.22 -6.81
N VAL A 186 -22.76 15.08 -6.27
CA VAL A 186 -22.10 13.79 -6.50
C VAL A 186 -22.08 13.41 -7.98
N GLU A 187 -23.18 13.59 -8.71
CA GLU A 187 -23.25 13.34 -10.16
C GLU A 187 -22.27 14.23 -10.95
N LYS A 188 -22.05 15.46 -10.48
CA LYS A 188 -21.04 16.39 -11.02
C LYS A 188 -19.61 16.10 -10.53
N LYS A 189 -19.41 15.03 -9.73
CA LYS A 189 -18.14 14.67 -9.09
C LYS A 189 -17.62 15.74 -8.13
N GLU A 190 -18.54 16.52 -7.55
CA GLU A 190 -18.25 17.42 -6.44
C GLU A 190 -18.19 16.63 -5.14
N GLU A 191 -17.33 17.08 -4.21
CA GLU A 191 -17.19 16.43 -2.91
C GLU A 191 -18.37 16.78 -2.01
N ILE A 192 -18.91 15.75 -1.34
CA ILE A 192 -19.87 15.93 -0.26
C ILE A 192 -19.30 15.44 1.07
N GLU A 193 -19.70 16.09 2.15
CA GLU A 193 -19.29 15.72 3.49
C GLU A 193 -20.04 14.47 3.94
N ALA A 194 -19.33 13.34 3.96
CA ALA A 194 -19.89 12.03 4.31
C ALA A 194 -18.84 11.15 4.99
N ALA A 195 -19.30 10.27 5.88
CA ALA A 195 -18.52 9.11 6.28
C ALA A 195 -18.61 8.05 5.18
N ARG A 196 -17.51 7.34 4.92
CA ARG A 196 -17.36 6.41 3.80
C ARG A 196 -16.87 5.06 4.30
N CYS A 197 -17.40 4.00 3.73
CA CYS A 197 -16.83 2.66 3.90
C CYS A 197 -15.40 2.63 3.34
N SER A 198 -14.50 2.04 4.11
CA SER A 198 -13.06 2.04 3.89
C SER A 198 -12.55 0.62 3.71
N ASP A 199 -11.70 0.42 2.70
CA ASP A 199 -10.96 -0.84 2.54
C ASP A 199 -9.96 -1.04 3.69
N TYR A 200 -9.37 0.05 4.20
CA TYR A 200 -8.44 0.01 5.34
C TYR A 200 -9.11 -0.39 6.64
N ASP A 201 -10.42 -0.14 6.79
CA ASP A 201 -11.16 -0.50 7.99
C ASP A 201 -11.96 -1.81 7.82
N PHE A 202 -11.79 -2.48 6.68
CA PHE A 202 -12.49 -3.71 6.29
C PHE A 202 -14.01 -3.56 6.31
N ASP A 203 -14.50 -2.40 5.84
CA ASP A 203 -15.92 -2.11 5.86
C ASP A 203 -16.68 -2.85 4.75
N PHE A 204 -16.04 -3.18 3.63
CA PHE A 204 -16.68 -3.95 2.56
C PHE A 204 -16.56 -5.46 2.82
N VAL A 205 -17.69 -6.11 3.11
CA VAL A 205 -17.75 -7.56 3.39
C VAL A 205 -18.20 -8.34 2.16
N LEU A 206 -19.18 -7.83 1.43
CA LEU A 206 -19.69 -8.43 0.20
C LEU A 206 -20.12 -7.32 -0.78
N TRP A 207 -19.79 -7.51 -2.05
CA TRP A 207 -20.27 -6.66 -3.15
C TRP A 207 -20.80 -7.53 -4.27
N SER A 208 -21.98 -7.19 -4.78
CA SER A 208 -22.58 -7.77 -5.97
C SER A 208 -23.51 -6.74 -6.60
N ASN A 209 -24.03 -7.02 -7.80
CA ASN A 209 -24.94 -6.12 -8.49
C ASN A 209 -26.27 -5.85 -7.76
N GLU A 210 -26.72 -6.78 -6.91
CA GLU A 210 -28.05 -6.74 -6.26
C GLU A 210 -27.98 -6.69 -4.72
N GLU A 211 -26.82 -6.95 -4.14
CA GLU A 211 -26.66 -7.08 -2.69
C GLU A 211 -25.26 -6.65 -2.22
N LEU A 212 -25.23 -5.80 -1.19
CA LEU A 212 -24.01 -5.36 -0.51
C LEU A 212 -24.08 -5.73 0.97
N HIS A 213 -22.97 -6.21 1.53
CA HIS A 213 -22.75 -6.27 2.97
C HIS A 213 -21.64 -5.30 3.32
N VAL A 214 -21.95 -4.30 4.14
CA VAL A 214 -20.97 -3.32 4.60
C VAL A 214 -21.05 -3.14 6.10
N ARG A 215 -19.91 -2.82 6.72
CA ARG A 215 -19.87 -2.34 8.10
C ARG A 215 -20.19 -0.86 8.11
N VAL A 216 -20.94 -0.41 9.11
CA VAL A 216 -21.13 1.03 9.35
C VAL A 216 -19.77 1.64 9.65
N PRO A 217 -19.28 2.59 8.83
CA PRO A 217 -17.90 3.03 8.87
C PRO A 217 -17.60 3.93 10.07
N ASP A 218 -16.31 4.12 10.33
CA ASP A 218 -15.85 5.11 11.30
C ASP A 218 -16.32 6.53 10.93
N GLY A 219 -16.81 7.26 11.93
CA GLY A 219 -17.31 8.62 11.75
C GLY A 219 -18.72 8.73 11.15
N ALA A 220 -19.43 7.61 10.93
CA ALA A 220 -20.83 7.64 10.51
C ALA A 220 -21.73 8.27 11.59
N ASP A 221 -22.72 9.05 11.15
CA ASP A 221 -23.79 9.58 11.98
C ASP A 221 -25.16 9.34 11.34
N SER A 222 -26.23 9.54 12.10
CA SER A 222 -27.60 9.38 11.61
C SER A 222 -27.91 10.38 10.50
N GLY A 223 -28.57 9.90 9.44
CA GLY A 223 -28.88 10.71 8.27
C GLY A 223 -29.33 9.82 7.12
N MET A 224 -28.71 9.99 5.96
CA MET A 224 -29.01 9.22 4.75
C MET A 224 -27.84 8.33 4.34
N LEU A 225 -28.18 7.15 3.84
CA LEU A 225 -27.26 6.21 3.20
C LEU A 225 -27.45 6.30 1.69
N MET A 226 -26.35 6.37 0.94
CA MET A 226 -26.36 6.33 -0.53
C MET A 226 -25.17 5.56 -1.08
N ILE A 227 -25.29 5.07 -2.31
CA ILE A 227 -24.25 4.33 -3.04
C ILE A 227 -23.85 5.15 -4.26
N ILE A 228 -22.55 5.27 -4.51
CA ILE A 228 -21.99 5.89 -5.71
C ILE A 228 -21.32 4.79 -6.51
N THR A 229 -21.70 4.67 -7.79
CA THR A 229 -21.07 3.75 -8.76
C THR A 229 -20.51 4.54 -9.93
N SER A 230 -19.89 3.85 -10.88
CA SER A 230 -19.50 4.44 -12.16
C SER A 230 -20.69 4.97 -12.99
N SER A 231 -21.89 4.44 -12.77
CA SER A 231 -23.12 4.87 -13.44
C SER A 231 -23.74 6.12 -12.80
N GLY A 232 -23.42 6.42 -11.54
CA GLY A 232 -23.94 7.58 -10.81
C GLY A 232 -24.28 7.27 -9.36
N ALA A 233 -25.03 8.18 -8.73
CA ALA A 233 -25.50 8.07 -7.36
C ALA A 233 -26.85 7.34 -7.27
N SER A 234 -27.07 6.61 -6.18
CA SER A 234 -28.36 5.97 -5.90
C SER A 234 -29.37 6.96 -5.30
N ASN A 235 -30.61 6.51 -5.16
CA ASN A 235 -31.52 7.10 -4.18
C ASN A 235 -30.87 7.06 -2.77
N ALA A 236 -31.28 8.02 -1.93
CA ALA A 236 -30.82 8.13 -0.56
C ALA A 236 -31.87 7.52 0.39
N VAL A 237 -31.46 6.62 1.27
CA VAL A 237 -32.35 5.95 2.23
C VAL A 237 -32.03 6.36 3.68
N PRO A 238 -33.02 6.59 4.55
CA PRO A 238 -32.75 6.94 5.94
C PRO A 238 -32.00 5.83 6.69
N PHE A 239 -30.99 6.21 7.46
CA PHE A 239 -30.25 5.30 8.33
C PHE A 239 -29.90 5.97 9.66
N ARG A 240 -30.05 5.23 10.77
CA ARG A 240 -29.81 5.73 12.12
C ARG A 240 -28.60 5.06 12.77
N VAL A 241 -27.58 5.84 13.10
CA VAL A 241 -26.41 5.35 13.82
C VAL A 241 -26.69 5.37 15.32
N ARG A 242 -26.49 4.22 15.99
CA ARG A 242 -26.64 4.09 17.44
C ARG A 242 -25.31 4.33 18.15
N ASN A 243 -25.27 5.39 18.95
CA ASN A 243 -24.04 5.87 19.60
C ASN A 243 -24.12 5.73 21.13
N LYS A 244 -24.09 4.50 21.64
CA LYS A 244 -24.11 4.25 23.10
C LYS A 244 -22.78 4.59 23.77
N ILE A 245 -21.67 4.36 23.07
CA ILE A 245 -20.32 4.53 23.64
C ILE A 245 -19.97 6.01 23.82
N GLY A 246 -20.44 6.88 22.93
CA GLY A 246 -20.09 8.28 22.96
C GLY A 246 -20.39 8.98 21.65
N THR A 247 -19.93 10.23 21.51
CA THR A 247 -20.02 11.00 20.26
C THR A 247 -18.65 11.22 19.64
N LYS A 248 -18.61 11.37 18.33
CA LYS A 248 -17.45 11.78 17.54
C LYS A 248 -17.90 12.83 16.54
N THR A 249 -17.25 13.98 16.54
CA THR A 249 -17.61 15.10 15.66
C THR A 249 -16.40 15.58 14.88
N TYR A 250 -16.64 15.96 13.64
CA TYR A 250 -15.65 16.56 12.75
C TYR A 250 -16.00 18.04 12.58
N SER A 251 -15.06 18.92 12.93
CA SER A 251 -15.26 20.37 12.93
C SER A 251 -14.02 21.09 12.41
N ASN A 252 -14.07 22.42 12.36
CA ASN A 252 -12.91 23.27 12.04
C ASN A 252 -12.17 22.80 10.78
N LYS A 253 -12.93 22.51 9.72
CA LYS A 253 -12.38 22.08 8.43
C LYS A 253 -11.31 23.06 7.96
N LYS A 254 -10.17 22.53 7.51
CA LYS A 254 -9.12 23.27 6.81
C LYS A 254 -8.93 22.68 5.43
N ASN A 255 -8.81 23.53 4.42
CA ASN A 255 -8.36 23.10 3.11
C ASN A 255 -6.89 23.49 2.95
N PHE A 256 -6.02 22.49 2.84
CA PHE A 256 -4.60 22.68 2.59
C PHE A 256 -4.30 22.50 1.11
N VAL A 257 -3.44 23.37 0.59
CA VAL A 257 -2.70 23.12 -0.65
C VAL A 257 -1.25 22.91 -0.28
N ILE A 258 -0.69 21.75 -0.61
CA ILE A 258 0.67 21.36 -0.24
C ILE A 258 1.48 20.91 -1.45
N ALA A 259 2.81 20.95 -1.32
CA ALA A 259 3.75 20.35 -2.27
C ALA A 259 4.69 19.35 -1.60
N ALA A 260 4.81 18.16 -2.19
CA ALA A 260 5.86 17.18 -1.89
C ALA A 260 6.91 17.21 -3.00
N GLU A 261 8.20 17.18 -2.62
CA GLU A 261 9.33 17.35 -3.55
C GLU A 261 10.46 16.37 -3.26
N VAL A 262 11.06 15.85 -4.33
CA VAL A 262 12.28 15.05 -4.28
C VAL A 262 13.24 15.45 -5.40
N ASP A 263 14.52 15.56 -5.03
CA ASP A 263 15.64 15.82 -5.93
C ASP A 263 16.59 14.61 -5.94
N ILE A 264 16.82 14.01 -7.11
CA ILE A 264 17.85 12.99 -7.33
C ILE A 264 18.93 13.53 -8.26
N SER A 265 20.20 13.34 -7.90
CA SER A 265 21.34 13.87 -8.66
C SER A 265 22.62 13.05 -8.46
N ASN A 266 23.71 13.45 -9.12
CA ASN A 266 25.05 12.87 -8.96
C ASN A 266 25.09 11.34 -9.12
N MET A 267 24.40 10.83 -10.15
CA MET A 267 24.29 9.41 -10.39
C MET A 267 25.58 8.83 -10.99
N ALA A 268 25.99 7.67 -10.48
CA ALA A 268 26.94 6.78 -11.11
C ALA A 268 26.22 5.46 -11.38
N ALA A 269 26.10 5.09 -12.65
CA ALA A 269 25.31 3.96 -13.09
C ALA A 269 25.98 3.23 -14.27
N ALA A 270 25.70 1.93 -14.40
CA ALA A 270 26.02 1.15 -15.59
C ALA A 270 25.18 1.60 -16.79
N GLU A 271 25.56 1.19 -18.01
CA GLU A 271 24.80 1.55 -19.23
C GLU A 271 23.33 1.11 -19.14
N LYS A 272 23.08 -0.12 -18.66
CA LYS A 272 21.75 -0.61 -18.32
C LYS A 272 21.51 -0.38 -16.84
N ASN A 273 20.62 0.55 -16.55
CA ASN A 273 20.19 0.85 -15.19
C ASN A 273 18.72 1.24 -15.18
N SER A 274 18.08 1.14 -14.02
CA SER A 274 16.70 1.58 -13.80
C SER A 274 16.54 2.16 -12.41
N MET A 275 15.61 3.10 -12.27
CA MET A 275 15.20 3.66 -10.99
C MET A 275 13.69 3.88 -10.97
N PHE A 276 13.04 3.43 -9.90
CA PHE A 276 11.70 3.82 -9.52
C PHE A 276 11.77 4.79 -8.33
N ILE A 277 10.99 5.86 -8.41
CA ILE A 277 10.78 6.81 -7.31
C ILE A 277 9.30 6.75 -6.97
N LYS A 278 9.00 6.39 -5.72
CA LYS A 278 7.62 6.21 -5.22
C LYS A 278 7.33 7.37 -4.28
N VAL A 279 6.55 8.34 -4.74
CA VAL A 279 6.22 9.54 -3.95
C VAL A 279 4.86 9.31 -3.25
N PRO A 280 4.81 9.27 -1.91
CA PRO A 280 3.57 9.05 -1.19
C PRO A 280 2.52 10.12 -1.47
N ILE A 281 1.26 9.70 -1.59
CA ILE A 281 0.09 10.55 -1.78
C ILE A 281 -0.62 10.69 -0.41
N PRO A 282 -1.16 11.87 -0.05
CA PRO A 282 -1.98 12.00 1.15
C PRO A 282 -3.15 11.00 1.15
N ILE A 283 -3.40 10.36 2.29
CA ILE A 283 -4.41 9.30 2.39
C ILE A 283 -5.82 9.87 2.62
N VAL A 284 -6.85 9.11 2.27
CA VAL A 284 -8.24 9.44 2.62
C VAL A 284 -8.70 8.57 3.78
N PHE A 285 -9.21 9.19 4.85
CA PHE A 285 -9.81 8.51 6.00
C PHE A 285 -10.71 9.48 6.79
N SER A 286 -11.20 9.08 7.96
CA SER A 286 -12.32 9.76 8.61
C SER A 286 -12.06 11.25 8.94
N SER A 287 -10.82 11.65 9.28
CA SER A 287 -10.44 13.06 9.56
C SER A 287 -9.70 13.78 8.42
N GLN A 288 -9.44 13.10 7.31
CA GLN A 288 -8.79 13.68 6.11
C GLN A 288 -9.53 13.21 4.86
N ARG A 289 -10.25 14.12 4.21
CA ARG A 289 -11.18 13.83 3.11
C ARG A 289 -10.82 14.65 1.88
N ASP A 290 -11.43 14.34 0.74
CA ASP A 290 -11.29 15.11 -0.50
C ASP A 290 -9.84 15.38 -0.91
N VAL A 291 -8.99 14.35 -0.86
CA VAL A 291 -7.62 14.47 -1.37
C VAL A 291 -7.67 14.53 -2.89
N LYS A 292 -7.16 15.62 -3.46
CA LYS A 292 -7.08 15.84 -4.90
C LYS A 292 -5.64 16.06 -5.31
N ILE A 293 -5.20 15.33 -6.33
CA ILE A 293 -3.93 15.60 -7.02
C ILE A 293 -4.15 16.82 -7.93
N LEU A 294 -3.47 17.91 -7.64
CA LEU A 294 -3.55 19.16 -8.43
C LEU A 294 -2.55 19.13 -9.58
N SER A 295 -1.32 18.70 -9.31
CA SER A 295 -0.27 18.59 -10.31
C SER A 295 0.77 17.53 -9.92
N ILE A 296 1.34 16.86 -10.92
CA ILE A 296 2.53 16.01 -10.77
C ILE A 296 3.47 16.36 -11.92
N ASN A 297 4.69 16.80 -11.60
CA ASN A 297 5.70 17.17 -12.57
C ASN A 297 7.06 16.56 -12.20
N PRO A 298 7.73 15.81 -13.11
CA PRO A 298 7.25 15.36 -14.43
C PRO A 298 6.05 14.40 -14.31
N SER A 299 5.38 14.09 -15.42
CA SER A 299 4.29 13.12 -15.39
C SER A 299 4.78 11.75 -14.90
N PRO A 300 4.06 11.08 -14.00
CA PRO A 300 4.47 9.79 -13.46
C PRO A 300 4.23 8.67 -14.47
N PHE A 301 4.90 7.52 -14.27
CA PHE A 301 4.60 6.28 -14.99
C PHE A 301 3.22 5.74 -14.57
N VAL A 302 2.93 5.76 -13.25
CA VAL A 302 1.60 5.48 -12.70
C VAL A 302 1.24 6.57 -11.69
N ALA A 303 0.10 7.24 -11.88
CA ALA A 303 -0.27 8.39 -11.06
C ALA A 303 -0.66 8.03 -9.62
N ASP A 304 -1.28 6.86 -9.42
CA ASP A 304 -1.62 6.33 -8.11
C ASP A 304 -1.55 4.80 -8.17
N TYR A 305 -0.60 4.23 -7.44
CA TYR A 305 -0.47 2.80 -7.22
C TYR A 305 -0.21 2.56 -5.74
N GLN A 306 -1.19 1.94 -5.08
CA GLN A 306 -1.11 1.59 -3.66
C GLN A 306 -0.71 2.80 -2.78
N GLY A 307 -1.26 4.00 -3.07
CA GLY A 307 -1.04 5.21 -2.25
C GLY A 307 0.23 6.00 -2.58
N ALA A 308 0.94 5.65 -3.66
CA ALA A 308 2.07 6.42 -4.16
C ALA A 308 1.98 6.64 -5.67
N SER A 309 2.48 7.77 -6.13
CA SER A 309 2.75 7.95 -7.55
C SER A 309 4.12 7.35 -7.88
N ILE A 310 4.19 6.64 -9.01
CA ILE A 310 5.36 5.87 -9.42
C ILE A 310 6.00 6.57 -10.61
N HIS A 311 7.26 6.96 -10.46
CA HIS A 311 8.09 7.48 -11.55
C HIS A 311 9.12 6.43 -11.92
N GLN A 312 9.25 6.13 -13.22
CA GLN A 312 10.20 5.14 -13.73
C GLN A 312 11.19 5.81 -14.67
N TYR A 313 12.47 5.51 -14.48
CA TYR A 313 13.55 5.98 -15.33
C TYR A 313 14.44 4.81 -15.72
N GLU A 314 14.81 4.74 -16.99
CA GLU A 314 15.66 3.68 -17.55
C GLU A 314 16.86 4.28 -18.28
N ASN A 315 17.98 3.55 -18.26
CA ASN A 315 19.23 3.94 -18.92
C ASN A 315 19.64 5.38 -18.57
N ILE A 316 19.57 5.71 -17.28
CA ILE A 316 19.78 7.08 -16.79
C ILE A 316 21.24 7.47 -17.00
N ASN A 317 21.45 8.60 -17.65
CA ASN A 317 22.79 9.17 -17.85
C ASN A 317 23.31 9.72 -16.50
N PRO A 318 24.60 9.51 -16.14
CA PRO A 318 25.22 10.11 -14.96
C PRO A 318 25.02 11.62 -14.75
N SER A 319 24.84 12.40 -15.82
CA SER A 319 24.58 13.85 -15.72
C SER A 319 23.12 14.21 -15.45
N THR A 320 22.21 13.24 -15.43
CA THR A 320 20.77 13.48 -15.24
C THR A 320 20.50 14.00 -13.84
N LYS A 321 19.63 15.00 -13.76
CA LYS A 321 19.04 15.48 -12.51
C LYS A 321 17.55 15.28 -12.60
N ILE A 322 16.98 14.64 -11.59
CA ILE A 322 15.54 14.38 -11.51
C ILE A 322 15.01 15.29 -10.41
N HIS A 323 14.02 16.10 -10.75
CA HIS A 323 13.25 16.89 -9.79
C HIS A 323 11.79 16.51 -9.96
N ILE A 324 11.18 15.96 -8.93
CA ILE A 324 9.75 15.62 -8.91
C ILE A 324 9.07 16.53 -7.90
N ARG A 325 7.99 17.15 -8.33
CA ARG A 325 7.12 18.00 -7.50
C ARG A 325 5.66 17.61 -7.70
N GLN A 326 4.96 17.42 -6.59
CA GLN A 326 3.57 16.98 -6.57
C GLN A 326 2.76 17.87 -5.66
N GLU A 327 1.68 18.42 -6.18
CA GLU A 327 0.79 19.30 -5.43
C GLU A 327 -0.55 18.63 -5.16
N TYR A 328 -1.05 18.83 -3.95
CA TYR A 328 -2.30 18.24 -3.48
C TYR A 328 -3.18 19.30 -2.84
N SER A 329 -4.49 19.16 -3.01
CA SER A 329 -5.48 19.78 -2.13
C SER A 329 -6.01 18.73 -1.17
N VAL A 330 -6.08 19.05 0.12
CA VAL A 330 -6.47 18.11 1.18
C VAL A 330 -7.41 18.81 2.15
N ASN A 331 -8.58 18.23 2.43
CA ASN A 331 -9.44 18.69 3.52
C ASN A 331 -9.15 17.91 4.79
N THR A 332 -8.83 18.61 5.87
CA THR A 332 -8.58 18.02 7.19
C THR A 332 -9.59 18.57 8.19
N TYR A 333 -9.88 17.79 9.23
CA TYR A 333 -10.90 18.13 10.22
C TYR A 333 -10.37 17.92 11.63
N GLU A 334 -10.76 18.82 12.51
CA GLU A 334 -10.62 18.62 13.95
C GLU A 334 -11.56 17.51 14.38
N VAL A 335 -11.05 16.57 15.16
CA VAL A 335 -11.81 15.44 15.70
C VAL A 335 -11.99 15.68 17.18
N ASN A 336 -13.26 15.71 17.62
CA ASN A 336 -13.61 15.74 19.04
C ASN A 336 -14.39 14.48 19.40
N THR A 337 -13.93 13.73 20.40
CA THR A 337 -14.63 12.57 20.94
C THR A 337 -15.12 12.81 22.37
N ARG A 338 -16.28 12.24 22.70
CA ARG A 338 -16.80 12.18 24.07
C ARG A 338 -17.20 10.76 24.38
N ILE A 339 -16.25 9.97 24.89
CA ILE A 339 -16.44 8.55 25.18
C ILE A 339 -16.85 8.37 26.64
N ASN A 340 -17.93 7.62 26.87
CA ASN A 340 -18.30 7.09 28.18
C ASN A 340 -17.70 5.69 28.36
N PRO A 341 -16.66 5.52 29.21
CA PRO A 341 -15.99 4.24 29.37
C PRO A 341 -16.92 3.12 29.83
N VAL A 342 -17.99 3.40 30.57
CA VAL A 342 -18.94 2.40 31.08
C VAL A 342 -19.61 1.62 29.94
N ASN A 343 -19.81 2.28 28.79
CA ASN A 343 -20.48 1.69 27.62
C ASN A 343 -19.51 1.02 26.65
N VAL A 344 -18.19 1.18 26.85
CA VAL A 344 -17.16 0.57 26.00
C VAL A 344 -17.19 -0.95 26.17
N ARG A 345 -17.25 -1.66 25.04
CA ARG A 345 -17.29 -3.12 25.01
C ARG A 345 -15.97 -3.71 25.49
N ILE A 346 -16.04 -4.77 26.29
CA ILE A 346 -14.89 -5.50 26.83
C ILE A 346 -14.82 -6.86 26.12
N ASN A 347 -13.63 -7.26 25.67
CA ASN A 347 -13.38 -8.55 25.00
C ASN A 347 -14.28 -8.82 23.78
N SER A 348 -14.75 -7.78 23.10
CA SER A 348 -15.51 -7.88 21.86
C SER A 348 -14.58 -7.76 20.66
N ARG A 349 -14.78 -8.59 19.63
CA ARG A 349 -14.04 -8.60 18.35
C ARG A 349 -14.98 -8.92 17.20
N GLN A 350 -15.92 -8.03 16.89
CA GLN A 350 -16.91 -8.28 15.83
C GLN A 350 -16.31 -8.03 14.44
N ASN A 351 -15.44 -7.02 14.30
CA ASN A 351 -14.61 -6.84 13.12
C ASN A 351 -13.29 -7.61 13.33
N LYS A 352 -13.29 -8.92 13.06
CA LYS A 352 -12.13 -9.78 13.32
C LYS A 352 -10.92 -9.34 12.48
N GLU A 353 -11.17 -8.84 11.27
CA GLU A 353 -10.17 -8.36 10.33
C GLU A 353 -9.34 -7.20 10.92
N ILE A 354 -9.99 -6.26 11.62
CA ILE A 354 -9.27 -5.19 12.35
C ILE A 354 -8.33 -5.78 13.41
N TYR A 355 -8.77 -6.77 14.18
CA TYR A 355 -7.91 -7.35 15.23
C TYR A 355 -6.77 -8.18 14.64
N ASP A 356 -7.04 -8.95 13.59
CA ASP A 356 -6.05 -9.80 12.94
C ASP A 356 -4.93 -8.98 12.25
N ASN A 357 -5.22 -7.74 11.82
CA ASN A 357 -4.24 -6.87 11.14
C ASN A 357 -3.66 -5.77 12.04
N TYR A 358 -4.44 -5.22 12.96
CA TYR A 358 -4.03 -4.04 13.74
C TYR A 358 -3.79 -4.31 15.22
N ALA A 359 -3.99 -5.54 15.71
CA ALA A 359 -3.62 -5.94 17.08
C ALA A 359 -2.44 -6.94 17.13
N ILE A 360 -1.73 -7.12 16.01
CA ILE A 360 -0.57 -8.02 15.89
C ILE A 360 0.74 -7.23 15.71
N ALA A 361 1.87 -7.88 15.97
CA ALA A 361 3.19 -7.25 15.80
C ALA A 361 3.55 -7.12 14.31
N THR A 362 4.28 -6.07 13.98
CA THR A 362 4.97 -5.89 12.68
C THR A 362 6.43 -5.48 12.93
N GLU A 363 7.21 -5.27 11.88
CA GLU A 363 8.58 -4.76 11.99
C GLU A 363 8.59 -3.33 12.58
N LEU A 364 7.74 -2.43 12.08
CA LEU A 364 7.59 -1.09 12.67
C LEU A 364 6.97 -1.13 14.07
N ILE A 365 6.05 -2.06 14.35
CA ILE A 365 5.27 -2.08 15.60
C ILE A 365 5.55 -3.38 16.35
N PRO A 366 6.67 -3.47 17.10
CA PRO A 366 7.15 -4.71 17.71
C PRO A 366 6.40 -5.06 19.00
N SER A 367 5.09 -5.29 18.92
CA SER A 367 4.23 -5.56 20.09
C SER A 367 4.46 -6.94 20.74
N ASN A 368 5.26 -7.79 20.09
CA ASN A 368 5.72 -9.08 20.60
C ASN A 368 7.09 -8.98 21.31
N ASP A 369 7.72 -7.81 21.34
CA ASP A 369 8.96 -7.60 22.07
C ASP A 369 8.75 -7.84 23.59
N PRO A 370 9.61 -8.61 24.26
CA PRO A 370 9.44 -8.93 25.68
C PRO A 370 9.41 -7.71 26.62
N ILE A 371 10.16 -6.64 26.31
CA ILE A 371 10.17 -5.39 27.10
C ILE A 371 8.84 -4.67 26.93
N ILE A 372 8.33 -4.61 25.69
CA ILE A 372 7.02 -4.01 25.38
C ILE A 372 5.91 -4.78 26.11
N GLN A 373 5.87 -6.11 25.99
CA GLN A 373 4.84 -6.94 26.64
C GLN A 373 4.86 -6.79 28.16
N LYS A 374 6.06 -6.85 28.77
CA LYS A 374 6.23 -6.67 30.21
C LYS A 374 5.75 -5.30 30.66
N THR A 375 6.20 -4.25 29.97
CA THR A 375 5.85 -2.86 30.30
C THR A 375 4.35 -2.62 30.13
N ALA A 376 3.75 -3.11 29.06
CA ALA A 376 2.31 -2.98 28.82
C ALA A 376 1.49 -3.69 29.92
N ALA A 377 1.90 -4.90 30.34
CA ALA A 377 1.27 -5.63 31.44
C ALA A 377 1.36 -4.87 32.78
N GLU A 378 2.52 -4.28 33.09
CA GLU A 378 2.74 -3.46 34.30
C GLU A 378 1.86 -2.19 34.31
N ILE A 379 1.69 -1.55 33.15
CA ILE A 379 0.85 -0.36 32.99
C ILE A 379 -0.64 -0.69 33.17
N VAL A 380 -1.14 -1.71 32.47
CA VAL A 380 -2.58 -1.98 32.44
C VAL A 380 -3.06 -2.75 33.68
N GLN A 381 -2.20 -3.56 34.28
CA GLN A 381 -2.53 -4.41 35.43
C GLN A 381 -3.81 -5.22 35.16
N ASN A 382 -4.81 -5.09 36.04
CA ASN A 382 -6.10 -5.78 35.95
C ASN A 382 -7.18 -5.00 35.17
N GLU A 383 -6.82 -3.86 34.55
CA GLU A 383 -7.77 -3.10 33.73
C GLU A 383 -8.26 -3.93 32.55
N ARG A 384 -9.57 -3.97 32.34
CA ARG A 384 -10.18 -4.75 31.24
C ARG A 384 -10.75 -3.87 30.15
N ASN A 385 -11.10 -2.63 30.47
CA ASN A 385 -11.72 -1.72 29.53
C ASN A 385 -10.66 -1.20 28.54
N PRO A 386 -10.81 -1.44 27.21
CA PRO A 386 -9.78 -1.08 26.24
C PRO A 386 -9.50 0.43 26.19
N TYR A 387 -10.52 1.28 26.37
CA TYR A 387 -10.33 2.74 26.45
C TYR A 387 -9.49 3.13 27.69
N ASN A 388 -9.78 2.55 28.86
CA ASN A 388 -8.99 2.82 30.06
C ASN A 388 -7.56 2.26 29.97
N LYS A 389 -7.37 1.09 29.34
CA LYS A 389 -6.04 0.55 29.06
C LYS A 389 -5.23 1.51 28.18
N ALA A 390 -5.80 1.96 27.06
CA ALA A 390 -5.19 2.95 26.17
C ALA A 390 -4.84 4.24 26.93
N ARG A 391 -5.74 4.74 27.79
CA ARG A 391 -5.49 5.92 28.63
C ARG A 391 -4.34 5.73 29.61
N ARG A 392 -4.22 4.55 30.23
CA ARG A 392 -3.09 4.23 31.13
C ARG A 392 -1.76 4.21 30.38
N ILE A 393 -1.74 3.65 29.17
CA ILE A 393 -0.56 3.64 28.29
C ILE A 393 -0.15 5.06 27.91
N TYR A 394 -1.11 5.86 27.44
CA TYR A 394 -0.89 7.26 27.12
C TYR A 394 -0.32 8.06 28.31
N ASN A 395 -0.96 7.95 29.48
CA ASN A 395 -0.50 8.63 30.69
C ASN A 395 0.88 8.15 31.15
N TYR A 396 1.20 6.86 30.96
CA TYR A 396 2.52 6.33 31.26
C TYR A 396 3.58 7.00 30.39
N LEU A 397 3.36 7.10 29.07
CA LEU A 397 4.29 7.75 28.16
C LEU A 397 4.51 9.22 28.55
N LEU A 398 3.44 9.98 28.76
CA LEU A 398 3.55 11.40 29.15
C LEU A 398 4.28 11.64 30.48
N LYS A 399 4.23 10.67 31.39
CA LYS A 399 4.83 10.79 32.72
C LYS A 399 6.26 10.28 32.78
N ASN A 400 6.58 9.22 32.04
CA ASN A 400 7.83 8.48 32.22
C ASN A 400 8.79 8.61 31.04
N VAL A 401 8.37 9.21 29.92
CA VAL A 401 9.21 9.42 28.75
C VAL A 401 9.28 10.91 28.47
N GLU A 402 10.50 11.45 28.43
CA GLU A 402 10.75 12.81 27.96
C GLU A 402 10.56 12.84 26.45
N ILE A 403 9.54 13.57 26.00
CA ILE A 403 9.23 13.71 24.58
C ILE A 403 10.03 14.88 24.01
N ILE A 404 10.86 14.60 23.00
CA ILE A 404 11.78 15.57 22.40
C ILE A 404 11.50 15.80 20.91
N PRO A 405 12.00 16.91 20.32
CA PRO A 405 11.93 17.10 18.88
C PRO A 405 12.60 15.97 18.10
N SER A 406 12.00 15.57 16.97
CA SER A 406 12.58 14.52 16.13
C SER A 406 13.87 14.98 15.45
N SER A 407 14.77 14.02 15.26
CA SER A 407 16.06 14.22 14.62
C SER A 407 16.38 13.04 13.71
N ILE A 408 16.88 13.35 12.51
CA ILE A 408 17.36 12.33 11.57
C ILE A 408 18.53 11.49 12.14
N LEU A 409 19.24 12.01 13.15
CA LEU A 409 20.35 11.31 13.81
C LEU A 409 19.87 10.09 14.61
N ASN A 410 18.58 10.02 14.93
CA ASN A 410 17.99 8.89 15.63
C ASN A 410 17.55 7.76 14.67
N SER A 411 17.70 7.95 13.35
CA SER A 411 17.36 6.91 12.35
C SER A 411 18.14 5.62 12.59
N GLY A 412 17.46 4.49 12.53
CA GLY A 412 17.97 3.14 12.83
C GLY A 412 17.83 2.74 14.30
N ALA A 413 17.43 3.65 15.21
CA ALA A 413 17.17 3.30 16.60
C ALA A 413 15.80 2.62 16.75
N SER A 414 15.76 1.50 17.49
CA SER A 414 14.51 0.83 17.82
C SER A 414 13.66 1.71 18.76
N PRO A 415 12.37 1.92 18.47
CA PRO A 415 11.46 2.62 19.37
C PRO A 415 11.39 2.00 20.77
N VAL A 416 11.72 0.71 20.92
CA VAL A 416 11.76 0.03 22.22
C VAL A 416 12.80 0.65 23.16
N ASN A 417 13.90 1.19 22.62
CA ASN A 417 14.98 1.81 23.42
C ASN A 417 14.47 2.99 24.27
N ALA A 418 13.45 3.70 23.79
CA ALA A 418 12.85 4.81 24.52
C ALA A 418 12.23 4.39 25.87
N LEU A 419 11.82 3.11 26.04
CA LEU A 419 11.35 2.61 27.33
C LEU A 419 12.46 2.48 28.36
N THR A 420 13.71 2.24 27.94
CA THR A 420 14.88 2.18 28.82
C THR A 420 15.54 3.54 28.99
N GLU A 421 15.70 4.29 27.91
CA GLU A 421 16.37 5.59 27.89
C GLU A 421 15.50 6.71 28.49
N LYS A 422 14.19 6.48 28.61
CA LYS A 422 13.20 7.44 29.10
C LYS A 422 13.15 8.72 28.27
N LYS A 423 13.50 8.62 26.98
CA LYS A 423 13.50 9.70 26.01
C LYS A 423 13.03 9.18 24.66
N ALA A 424 12.15 9.91 23.99
CA ALA A 424 11.61 9.54 22.69
C ALA A 424 11.28 10.78 21.87
N ASP A 425 11.42 10.71 20.55
CA ASP A 425 10.81 11.73 19.69
C ASP A 425 9.36 11.38 19.36
N THR A 426 8.68 12.22 18.57
CA THR A 426 7.27 12.01 18.20
C THR A 426 7.08 10.76 17.34
N TYR A 427 8.07 10.38 16.53
CA TYR A 427 8.10 9.13 15.76
C TYR A 427 8.10 7.91 16.69
N ASP A 428 9.07 7.84 17.60
CA ASP A 428 9.22 6.73 18.54
C ASP A 428 8.01 6.64 19.48
N THR A 429 7.49 7.79 19.92
CA THR A 429 6.36 7.83 20.86
C THR A 429 5.05 7.34 20.23
N ALA A 430 4.78 7.70 18.98
CA ALA A 430 3.61 7.22 18.24
C ALA A 430 3.66 5.69 18.05
N ILE A 431 4.83 5.16 17.67
CA ILE A 431 5.05 3.72 17.50
C ILE A 431 4.95 3.00 18.85
N LEU A 432 5.57 3.54 19.91
CA LEU A 432 5.52 2.95 21.24
C LEU A 432 4.10 2.88 21.79
N PHE A 433 3.29 3.93 21.59
CA PHE A 433 1.88 3.89 21.97
C PHE A 433 1.17 2.72 21.26
N ALA A 434 1.34 2.60 19.94
CA ALA A 434 0.74 1.52 19.16
C ALA A 434 1.23 0.14 19.63
N ALA A 435 2.54 -0.03 19.82
CA ALA A 435 3.14 -1.30 20.24
C ALA A 435 2.64 -1.75 21.63
N LEU A 436 2.59 -0.83 22.60
CA LEU A 436 2.06 -1.09 23.94
C LEU A 436 0.56 -1.42 23.91
N ALA A 437 -0.22 -0.71 23.07
CA ALA A 437 -1.66 -0.97 22.91
C ALA A 437 -1.92 -2.35 22.28
N ARG A 438 -1.19 -2.70 21.21
CA ARG A 438 -1.27 -4.01 20.55
C ARG A 438 -0.86 -5.15 21.49
N ALA A 439 0.16 -4.95 22.31
CA ALA A 439 0.62 -5.94 23.30
C ALA A 439 -0.45 -6.35 24.32
N VAL A 440 -1.47 -5.49 24.55
CA VAL A 440 -2.61 -5.79 25.43
C VAL A 440 -3.91 -6.06 24.67
N GLY A 441 -3.81 -6.32 23.37
CA GLY A 441 -4.88 -6.75 22.48
C GLY A 441 -5.79 -5.62 21.98
N ILE A 442 -5.33 -4.37 21.98
CA ILE A 442 -6.05 -3.23 21.43
C ILE A 442 -5.52 -2.96 20.03
N PRO A 443 -6.37 -2.94 18.98
CA PRO A 443 -5.92 -2.57 17.67
C PRO A 443 -5.47 -1.10 17.67
N ALA A 444 -4.28 -0.83 17.16
CA ALA A 444 -3.69 0.50 17.17
C ALA A 444 -2.73 0.67 15.99
N GLN A 445 -2.51 1.90 15.53
CA GLN A 445 -1.51 2.16 14.50
C GLN A 445 -0.95 3.58 14.62
N PRO A 446 0.34 3.76 14.26
CA PRO A 446 0.91 5.07 14.09
C PRO A 446 0.47 5.66 12.73
N ILE A 447 0.44 6.99 12.66
CA ILE A 447 0.16 7.77 11.47
C ILE A 447 1.34 8.70 11.25
N ALA A 448 1.83 8.77 10.01
CA ALA A 448 2.91 9.68 9.62
C ALA A 448 2.37 10.78 8.72
N GLY A 449 2.92 11.97 8.89
CA GLY A 449 2.55 13.12 8.10
C GLY A 449 3.34 14.37 8.44
N ILE A 450 2.66 15.49 8.24
CA ILE A 450 3.13 16.82 8.63
C ILE A 450 2.09 17.52 9.49
N THR A 451 2.55 18.42 10.34
CA THR A 451 1.71 19.35 11.09
C THR A 451 2.20 20.78 10.88
N ALA A 452 1.29 21.73 10.94
CA ALA A 452 1.59 23.14 10.76
C ALA A 452 1.22 23.93 12.01
N ASP A 453 2.12 24.82 12.43
CA ASP A 453 1.81 25.75 13.50
C ASP A 453 0.95 26.93 13.01
N VAL A 454 0.54 27.79 13.93
CA VAL A 454 -0.25 28.99 13.64
C VAL A 454 0.48 29.99 12.73
N SER A 455 1.81 29.88 12.59
CA SER A 455 2.64 30.66 11.67
C SER A 455 2.85 29.99 10.30
N GLN A 456 2.19 28.85 10.06
CA GLN A 456 2.32 28.00 8.87
C GLN A 456 3.71 27.37 8.71
N THR A 457 4.51 27.32 9.78
CA THR A 457 5.74 26.53 9.77
C THR A 457 5.38 25.06 9.82
N VAL A 458 5.96 24.26 8.91
CA VAL A 458 5.66 22.84 8.77
C VAL A 458 6.71 21.99 9.47
N TYR A 459 6.24 20.98 10.19
CA TYR A 459 7.07 20.02 10.89
C TYR A 459 6.65 18.61 10.50
N LEU A 460 7.63 17.71 10.34
CA LEU A 460 7.34 16.29 10.33
C LEU A 460 6.75 15.89 11.68
N HIS A 461 5.69 15.11 11.65
CA HIS A 461 5.02 14.70 12.87
C HIS A 461 4.38 13.32 12.73
N TRP A 462 4.34 12.62 13.85
CA TRP A 462 3.75 11.29 13.95
C TRP A 462 2.85 11.25 15.18
N TRP A 463 1.70 10.65 15.00
CA TRP A 463 0.73 10.43 16.07
C TRP A 463 0.20 9.00 15.94
N ALA A 464 -0.77 8.62 16.77
CA ALA A 464 -1.36 7.30 16.68
C ALA A 464 -2.88 7.36 16.81
N GLU A 465 -3.49 6.21 16.63
CA GLU A 465 -4.89 5.99 16.93
C GLU A 465 -5.09 4.54 17.41
N PHE A 466 -6.18 4.32 18.14
CA PHE A 466 -6.58 3.00 18.61
C PHE A 466 -8.06 2.75 18.34
N TYR A 467 -8.42 1.49 18.10
CA TYR A 467 -9.77 1.11 17.74
C TYR A 467 -10.60 0.69 18.96
N LEU A 468 -11.85 1.17 19.02
CA LEU A 468 -12.87 0.71 19.95
C LEU A 468 -14.05 0.13 19.18
N GLU A 469 -14.34 -1.14 19.43
CA GLU A 469 -15.49 -1.84 18.87
C GLU A 469 -16.81 -1.12 19.22
N GLY A 470 -17.62 -0.81 18.21
CA GLY A 470 -18.86 -0.03 18.36
C GLY A 470 -18.68 1.49 18.34
N PHE A 471 -17.45 2.01 18.23
CA PHE A 471 -17.16 3.45 18.21
C PHE A 471 -16.19 3.87 17.08
N GLY A 472 -15.31 2.98 16.65
CA GLY A 472 -14.32 3.25 15.60
C GLY A 472 -12.97 3.73 16.14
N TRP A 473 -12.20 4.44 15.31
CA TRP A 473 -10.83 4.85 15.61
C TRP A 473 -10.76 6.11 16.46
N VAL A 474 -9.94 6.09 17.50
CA VAL A 474 -9.78 7.15 18.49
C VAL A 474 -8.37 7.71 18.37
N PRO A 475 -8.20 9.00 18.02
CA PRO A 475 -6.87 9.58 17.84
C PRO A 475 -6.17 9.77 19.19
N VAL A 476 -4.84 9.73 19.16
CA VAL A 476 -3.99 10.03 20.30
C VAL A 476 -2.65 10.61 19.86
N ASP A 477 -2.21 11.66 20.54
CA ASP A 477 -0.97 12.35 20.18
C ASP A 477 -0.18 12.75 21.45
N PRO A 478 0.67 11.85 21.97
CA PRO A 478 1.49 12.19 23.13
C PRO A 478 2.54 13.28 22.83
N GLY A 479 2.95 13.43 21.57
CA GLY A 479 3.90 14.45 21.15
C GLY A 479 3.33 15.86 21.30
N MET A 480 2.20 16.09 20.64
CA MET A 480 1.50 17.37 20.77
C MET A 480 0.99 17.63 22.17
N ALA A 481 0.64 16.59 22.94
CA ALA A 481 0.29 16.73 24.35
C ALA A 481 1.36 17.44 25.20
N LYS A 482 2.64 17.36 24.80
CA LYS A 482 3.78 18.04 25.43
C LYS A 482 4.21 19.32 24.71
N GLY A 483 3.46 19.78 23.70
CA GLY A 483 3.85 20.92 22.87
C GLY A 483 5.07 20.65 22.00
N VAL A 484 5.25 19.40 21.55
CA VAL A 484 6.33 19.00 20.64
C VAL A 484 5.72 18.60 19.29
N PRO A 485 6.14 19.23 18.17
CA PRO A 485 7.27 20.16 18.06
C PRO A 485 6.97 21.61 18.50
N PHE A 486 5.70 21.97 18.70
CA PHE A 486 5.29 23.30 19.15
C PHE A 486 3.94 23.24 19.88
N ASP A 487 3.56 24.35 20.53
CA ASP A 487 2.26 24.51 21.17
C ASP A 487 1.24 25.17 20.21
N MET A 488 0.07 24.55 20.07
CA MET A 488 -1.05 25.02 19.24
C MET A 488 -2.01 25.96 19.97
N GLY A 489 -1.75 26.29 21.24
CA GLY A 489 -2.68 27.06 22.08
C GLY A 489 -3.89 26.26 22.53
N VAL A 490 -3.81 24.93 22.51
CA VAL A 490 -4.87 24.05 23.00
C VAL A 490 -4.81 23.99 24.53
N SER A 491 -5.89 24.38 25.20
CA SER A 491 -5.94 24.29 26.66
C SER A 491 -5.96 22.84 27.14
N GLN A 492 -5.20 22.52 28.21
CA GLN A 492 -5.12 21.17 28.78
C GLN A 492 -4.70 20.10 27.75
N MET A 493 -3.66 20.39 26.96
CA MET A 493 -3.15 19.53 25.87
C MET A 493 -3.03 18.05 26.28
N GLU A 494 -2.48 17.78 27.46
CA GLU A 494 -2.31 16.43 27.98
C GLU A 494 -3.63 15.64 28.05
N ASN A 495 -4.73 16.28 28.42
CA ASN A 495 -6.04 15.63 28.44
C ASN A 495 -6.72 15.63 27.06
N TRP A 496 -6.50 16.68 26.28
CA TRP A 496 -7.21 16.87 25.02
C TRP A 496 -6.71 15.92 23.93
N TYR A 497 -5.40 15.75 23.77
CA TYR A 497 -4.82 14.87 22.75
C TYR A 497 -4.95 13.36 23.07
N PHE A 498 -5.68 12.99 24.12
CA PHE A 498 -6.19 11.63 24.30
C PHE A 498 -7.65 11.56 23.85
N GLY A 499 -7.86 11.21 22.58
CA GLY A 499 -9.18 11.08 21.96
C GLY A 499 -9.61 12.25 21.09
N ASN A 500 -8.82 13.33 21.02
CA ASN A 500 -9.08 14.44 20.09
C ASN A 500 -7.86 14.72 19.21
N LEU A 501 -8.10 15.44 18.12
CA LEU A 501 -7.11 15.77 17.11
C LEU A 501 -7.42 17.14 16.53
N ASP A 502 -6.42 18.00 16.37
CA ASP A 502 -6.60 19.29 15.70
C ASP A 502 -6.64 19.13 14.17
N ALA A 503 -7.09 20.18 13.47
CA ALA A 503 -7.24 20.17 12.02
C ALA A 503 -5.95 20.51 11.24
N PHE A 504 -4.82 20.85 11.87
CA PHE A 504 -3.66 21.45 11.19
C PHE A 504 -2.60 20.44 10.74
N ARG A 505 -3.02 19.21 10.47
CA ARG A 505 -2.14 18.09 10.15
C ARG A 505 -2.61 17.33 8.92
N ILE A 506 -1.66 16.84 8.14
CA ILE A 506 -1.90 16.09 6.90
C ILE A 506 -1.18 14.75 7.00
N ALA A 507 -1.92 13.66 6.87
CA ALA A 507 -1.39 12.29 6.90
C ALA A 507 -1.06 11.80 5.48
N PHE A 508 0.09 11.13 5.33
CA PHE A 508 0.47 10.41 4.12
C PHE A 508 0.49 8.90 4.30
N SER A 509 0.43 8.40 5.53
CA SER A 509 0.27 6.97 5.79
C SER A 509 -0.36 6.72 7.15
N ARG A 510 -1.17 5.67 7.21
CA ARG A 510 -1.86 5.19 8.39
C ARG A 510 -1.48 3.72 8.54
N GLY A 511 -0.50 3.45 9.43
CA GLY A 511 0.26 2.20 9.44
C GLY A 511 1.30 2.12 8.32
N GLU A 512 2.02 0.99 8.28
CA GLU A 512 2.99 0.68 7.23
C GLU A 512 2.31 0.42 5.88
N ASN A 513 2.90 0.96 4.82
CA ASN A 513 2.60 0.57 3.45
C ASN A 513 3.79 -0.23 2.90
N ILE A 514 3.60 -1.55 2.81
CA ILE A 514 4.61 -2.49 2.33
C ILE A 514 4.31 -2.81 0.87
N GLN A 515 5.21 -2.38 -0.01
CA GLN A 515 5.14 -2.66 -1.43
C GLN A 515 6.24 -3.64 -1.83
N PRO A 516 5.94 -4.63 -2.69
CA PRO A 516 6.98 -5.48 -3.26
C PRO A 516 7.89 -4.68 -4.21
N PRO A 517 9.10 -5.19 -4.50
CA PRO A 517 9.94 -4.64 -5.56
C PRO A 517 9.21 -4.63 -6.91
N MET A 518 9.38 -3.55 -7.67
CA MET A 518 8.83 -3.37 -9.02
C MET A 518 9.65 -4.12 -10.07
N ALA A 519 10.94 -4.38 -9.81
CA ALA A 519 11.84 -5.08 -10.72
C ALA A 519 12.60 -6.22 -10.03
N SER A 520 12.96 -7.24 -10.82
CA SER A 520 13.84 -8.33 -10.36
C SER A 520 15.27 -7.83 -10.16
N ASN A 521 15.95 -8.29 -9.10
CA ASN A 521 17.33 -7.91 -8.77
C ASN A 521 17.53 -6.39 -8.62
N SER A 522 16.55 -5.72 -8.00
CA SER A 522 16.64 -4.32 -7.59
C SER A 522 16.96 -4.21 -6.10
N THR A 523 17.43 -3.03 -5.70
CA THR A 523 17.62 -2.63 -4.31
C THR A 523 16.55 -1.60 -3.95
N MET A 524 15.78 -1.86 -2.90
CA MET A 524 14.85 -0.89 -2.33
C MET A 524 15.54 -0.05 -1.25
N VAL A 525 15.16 1.22 -1.16
CA VAL A 525 15.62 2.17 -0.14
C VAL A 525 14.41 2.70 0.61
N SER A 526 14.36 2.42 1.91
CA SER A 526 13.40 2.99 2.84
C SER A 526 13.91 4.32 3.41
N LYS A 527 13.01 5.10 3.99
CA LYS A 527 13.35 6.30 4.76
C LYS A 527 12.60 6.30 6.07
N GLU A 528 13.35 6.16 7.15
CA GLU A 528 12.81 6.34 8.49
C GLU A 528 12.55 7.82 8.78
N ARG A 529 11.76 8.09 9.83
CA ARG A 529 11.43 9.46 10.30
C ARG A 529 11.09 10.40 9.14
N SER A 530 10.27 9.89 8.22
CA SER A 530 9.76 10.59 7.06
C SER A 530 8.24 10.79 7.16
N TYR A 531 7.67 11.62 6.29
CA TYR A 531 6.24 11.95 6.33
C TYR A 531 5.31 10.76 6.01
N ALA A 532 5.84 9.60 5.62
CA ALA A 532 5.08 8.37 5.38
C ALA A 532 5.85 7.12 5.84
N PHE A 533 5.14 6.10 6.33
CA PHE A 533 5.68 4.78 6.67
C PHE A 533 5.71 3.86 5.43
N TYR A 534 6.61 4.13 4.50
CA TYR A 534 6.79 3.32 3.29
C TYR A 534 8.11 2.53 3.34
N ASN A 535 8.05 1.26 2.95
CA ASN A 535 9.22 0.38 2.90
C ASN A 535 10.13 0.64 1.68
N GLY A 536 9.62 1.31 0.64
CA GLY A 536 10.38 1.62 -0.57
C GLY A 536 10.00 2.99 -1.12
N TRP A 537 10.85 3.98 -0.89
CA TRP A 537 10.75 5.32 -1.46
C TRP A 537 11.46 5.40 -2.81
N GLU A 538 12.55 4.65 -2.92
CA GLU A 538 13.37 4.54 -4.11
C GLU A 538 13.67 3.06 -4.33
N GLU A 539 13.75 2.66 -5.59
CA GLU A 539 14.16 1.32 -5.97
C GLU A 539 15.04 1.42 -7.20
N TYR A 540 16.20 0.76 -7.23
CA TYR A 540 17.11 0.88 -8.35
C TYR A 540 17.81 -0.43 -8.71
N SER A 541 18.26 -0.53 -9.97
CA SER A 541 19.13 -1.58 -10.47
C SER A 541 20.20 -0.99 -11.38
N GLY A 542 21.43 -1.51 -11.32
CA GLY A 542 22.56 -1.00 -12.13
C GLY A 542 23.08 0.39 -11.72
N ILE A 543 22.64 0.95 -10.59
CA ILE A 543 23.11 2.23 -10.04
C ILE A 543 24.00 1.94 -8.82
N THR A 544 25.20 2.53 -8.79
CA THR A 544 26.18 2.30 -7.72
C THR A 544 26.25 3.44 -6.71
N LYS A 545 25.91 4.67 -7.13
CA LYS A 545 25.89 5.85 -6.27
C LYS A 545 24.93 6.89 -6.82
N TYR A 546 24.26 7.63 -5.93
CA TYR A 546 23.49 8.83 -6.26
C TYR A 546 23.27 9.65 -4.99
N ASN A 547 22.85 10.90 -5.15
CA ASN A 547 22.35 11.74 -4.08
C ASN A 547 20.83 11.81 -4.16
N SER A 548 20.18 11.72 -3.01
CA SER A 548 18.73 11.83 -2.88
C SER A 548 18.37 12.79 -1.76
N VAL A 549 17.55 13.79 -2.07
CA VAL A 549 17.06 14.78 -1.11
C VAL A 549 15.55 14.80 -1.17
N TRP A 550 14.93 14.30 -0.11
CA TRP A 550 13.48 14.35 0.08
C TRP A 550 13.16 15.47 1.04
N ARG A 551 12.30 16.38 0.59
CA ARG A 551 11.92 17.55 1.37
C ARG A 551 10.69 17.21 2.20
N THR A 552 10.63 17.76 3.41
CA THR A 552 9.36 17.82 4.15
C THR A 552 8.34 18.55 3.28
N PRO A 553 7.14 17.98 3.07
CA PRO A 553 6.11 18.65 2.29
C PRO A 553 5.83 20.04 2.84
N VAL A 554 5.64 21.02 1.96
CA VAL A 554 5.43 22.42 2.33
C VAL A 554 3.98 22.82 2.11
N ILE A 555 3.49 23.74 2.94
CA ILE A 555 2.19 24.36 2.72
C ILE A 555 2.36 25.52 1.73
N ILE A 556 1.57 25.48 0.67
CA ILE A 556 1.42 26.56 -0.30
C ILE A 556 0.33 27.52 0.17
N ALA A 557 -0.80 26.99 0.62
CA ALA A 557 -1.93 27.78 1.11
C ALA A 557 -2.79 26.98 2.11
N ILE A 558 -3.50 27.70 2.97
CA ILE A 558 -4.55 27.19 3.85
C ILE A 558 -5.77 28.08 3.66
N TYR A 559 -6.92 27.47 3.38
CA TYR A 559 -8.21 28.16 3.23
C TYR A 559 -9.18 27.81 4.35
#